data_AF-A0A7S4R8W8-F1
#
_entry.id   AF-A0A7S4R8W8-F1
#
_cell.length_a   1.000
_cell.length_b   1.000
_cell.length_c   1.000
_cell.angle_alpha   90.00
_cell.angle_beta   90.00
_cell.angle_gamma   90.00
#
_symmetry.space_group_name_H-M   'P 1'
#
loop_
_entity.id
_entity.type
_entity.pdbx_description
1 polymer ?
#
loop_
_entity_poly.entity_id
_entity_poly.type
_entity_poly.pdbx_seq_one_letter_code
_entity_poly.pdbx_strand_id
1 'polypeptide(L)'
;LDAIAASALRSLAEFAVQELSNTAWSWATRCVADAPLLAAISSASIKKLPEANFQDFANTAWAFAPLRCGHRPLLASIAAASRPRLAALDVGPAAAGIPGGRVAELFGLARALSEAGEGDAVLPAIAAALRRSASCLDGGATRTEVLDEALPAARVSLGPQAQSPCVLAARRHLCVLWKPAGWTVSVAYDDLDDAGGPSDEDERPGGRTLQEWLVQEFGERLGIARDAAVAHGLLHRLDRDTSGALLWARTYGAYFRGRLQLAAGHLGKDYVCLCHGWLPGGPRLVNLALLRVEAGAGGRAARSVVSPHGRPSLTEVRAVGQLLRRGGGVGAGPLSLVEVRLHTGRLHQIRAHLAAEGHPLVGDAAYGGAPAGPFCGRVFLHACRLRADAGEGEPLDVSVPLPADLSEALASIEPAGGQGRALLRRWALPS
;
A
#
# COMPACT_ATOMS: atom_id res chain seq x y z
N LEU A 1 -6.52 34.53 0.70
CA LEU A 1 -7.44 33.37 0.79
C LEU A 1 -8.77 33.80 1.36
N ASP A 2 -8.77 34.62 2.40
CA ASP A 2 -9.97 35.15 3.07
C ASP A 2 -10.95 35.85 2.12
N ALA A 3 -10.47 36.66 1.17
CA ALA A 3 -11.33 37.29 0.16
C ALA A 3 -12.01 36.27 -0.77
N ILE A 4 -11.33 35.18 -1.11
CA ILE A 4 -11.87 34.09 -1.93
C ILE A 4 -12.87 33.29 -1.10
N ALA A 5 -12.56 32.96 0.14
CA ALA A 5 -13.47 32.28 1.07
C ALA A 5 -14.76 33.09 1.28
N ALA A 6 -14.64 34.40 1.55
CA ALA A 6 -15.78 35.30 1.70
C ALA A 6 -16.62 35.39 0.42
N SER A 7 -16.00 35.35 -0.76
CA SER A 7 -16.73 35.33 -2.03
C SER A 7 -17.44 34.01 -2.25
N ALA A 8 -16.77 32.88 -2.04
CA ALA A 8 -17.35 31.56 -2.15
C ALA A 8 -18.55 31.41 -1.22
N LEU A 9 -18.43 31.82 0.05
CA LEU A 9 -19.52 31.78 1.04
C LEU A 9 -20.81 32.46 0.56
N ARG A 10 -20.74 33.48 -0.30
CA ARG A 10 -21.92 34.17 -0.85
C ARG A 10 -22.61 33.40 -1.97
N SER A 11 -21.92 32.49 -2.66
CA SER A 11 -22.41 31.79 -3.85
C SER A 11 -22.41 30.26 -3.74
N LEU A 12 -21.98 29.67 -2.60
CA LEU A 12 -21.89 28.20 -2.42
C LEU A 12 -23.20 27.44 -2.72
N ALA A 13 -24.36 28.07 -2.53
CA ALA A 13 -25.65 27.44 -2.81
C ALA A 13 -25.84 27.12 -4.32
N GLU A 14 -25.23 27.94 -5.18
CA GLU A 14 -25.30 27.84 -6.64
C GLU A 14 -24.35 26.78 -7.18
N PHE A 15 -23.34 26.40 -6.39
CA PHE A 15 -22.30 25.47 -6.82
C PHE A 15 -22.89 24.07 -7.07
N ALA A 16 -22.43 23.42 -8.14
CA ALA A 16 -22.61 22.00 -8.37
C ALA A 16 -21.82 21.17 -7.34
N VAL A 17 -22.15 19.88 -7.19
CA VAL A 17 -21.48 18.99 -6.23
C VAL A 17 -19.98 18.89 -6.49
N GLN A 18 -19.59 18.86 -7.77
CA GLN A 18 -18.19 18.86 -8.19
C GLN A 18 -17.47 20.16 -7.79
N GLU A 19 -18.12 21.31 -7.94
CA GLU A 19 -17.55 22.63 -7.61
C GLU A 19 -17.34 22.78 -6.10
N LEU A 20 -18.28 22.27 -5.29
CA LEU A 20 -18.14 22.18 -3.83
C LEU A 20 -16.93 21.33 -3.44
N SER A 21 -16.79 20.14 -4.06
CA SER A 21 -15.67 19.23 -3.82
C SER A 21 -14.32 19.83 -4.22
N ASN A 22 -14.24 20.44 -5.40
CA ASN A 22 -13.04 21.11 -5.90
C ASN A 22 -12.63 22.28 -5.00
N THR A 23 -13.60 23.05 -4.53
CA THR A 23 -13.35 24.16 -3.59
C THR A 23 -12.75 23.63 -2.29
N ALA A 24 -13.36 22.61 -1.67
CA ALA A 24 -12.80 21.99 -0.46
C ALA A 24 -11.40 21.41 -0.70
N TRP A 25 -11.18 20.74 -1.84
CA TRP A 25 -9.88 20.17 -2.20
C TRP A 25 -8.78 21.24 -2.37
N SER A 26 -9.12 22.40 -2.94
CA SER A 26 -8.16 23.50 -3.10
C SER A 26 -7.70 24.11 -1.76
N TRP A 27 -8.52 24.03 -0.71
CA TRP A 27 -8.10 24.37 0.67
C TRP A 27 -7.30 23.23 1.31
N ALA A 28 -7.72 21.98 1.11
CA ALA A 28 -7.04 20.78 1.62
C ALA A 28 -5.59 20.67 1.14
N THR A 29 -5.35 20.85 -0.17
CA THR A 29 -4.02 20.79 -0.79
C THR A 29 -3.07 21.88 -0.30
N ARG A 30 -3.61 22.98 0.25
CA ARG A 30 -2.82 24.09 0.80
C ARG A 30 -2.59 23.97 2.31
N CYS A 31 -3.12 22.92 2.94
CA CYS A 31 -3.13 22.75 4.40
C CYS A 31 -3.75 23.95 5.14
N VAL A 32 -4.71 24.64 4.51
CA VAL A 32 -5.41 25.78 5.11
C VAL A 32 -6.81 25.32 5.53
N ALA A 33 -7.07 25.35 6.84
CA ALA A 33 -8.39 25.06 7.38
C ALA A 33 -9.16 26.38 7.61
N ASP A 34 -10.10 26.69 6.72
CA ASP A 34 -11.09 27.75 6.93
C ASP A 34 -12.38 27.11 7.45
N ALA A 35 -12.53 27.07 8.78
CA ALA A 35 -13.62 26.35 9.42
C ALA A 35 -15.03 26.84 8.99
N PRO A 36 -15.30 28.17 8.88
CA PRO A 36 -16.56 28.67 8.34
C PRO A 36 -16.85 28.22 6.91
N LEU A 37 -15.87 28.33 6.01
CA LEU A 37 -16.02 27.91 4.61
C LEU A 37 -16.29 26.40 4.52
N LEU A 38 -15.52 25.59 5.24
CA LEU A 38 -15.65 24.13 5.21
C LEU A 38 -16.99 23.66 5.80
N ALA A 39 -17.49 24.31 6.86
CA ALA A 39 -18.82 24.03 7.40
C ALA A 39 -19.93 24.40 6.40
N ALA A 40 -19.79 25.53 5.71
CA ALA A 40 -20.74 25.94 4.68
C ALA A 40 -20.74 25.00 3.47
N ILE A 41 -19.56 24.60 3.00
CA ILE A 41 -19.40 23.58 1.94
C ILE A 41 -20.07 22.28 2.40
N SER A 42 -19.81 21.81 3.62
CA SER A 42 -20.46 20.62 4.15
C SER A 42 -21.98 20.73 4.11
N SER A 43 -22.56 21.84 4.56
CA SER A 43 -24.01 22.02 4.58
C SER A 43 -24.60 22.00 3.17
N ALA A 44 -23.93 22.67 2.23
CA ALA A 44 -24.33 22.68 0.82
C ALA A 44 -24.22 21.29 0.18
N SER A 45 -23.14 20.55 0.44
CA SER A 45 -22.93 19.19 -0.05
C SER A 45 -24.02 18.24 0.46
N ILE A 46 -24.37 18.29 1.76
CA ILE A 46 -25.41 17.43 2.36
C ILE A 46 -26.74 17.60 1.61
N LYS A 47 -27.13 18.84 1.29
CA LYS A 47 -28.39 19.14 0.59
C LYS A 47 -28.43 18.57 -0.83
N LYS A 48 -27.27 18.41 -1.48
CA LYS A 48 -27.14 17.95 -2.87
C LYS A 48 -26.76 16.46 -2.99
N LEU A 49 -26.56 15.74 -1.87
CA LEU A 49 -26.28 14.30 -1.88
C LEU A 49 -27.32 13.46 -2.67
N PRO A 50 -28.63 13.79 -2.67
CA PRO A 50 -29.61 13.04 -3.47
C PRO A 50 -29.30 13.04 -4.98
N GLU A 51 -28.65 14.10 -5.49
CA GLU A 51 -28.30 14.29 -6.91
C GLU A 51 -26.88 13.78 -7.25
N ALA A 52 -26.02 13.64 -6.25
CA ALA A 52 -24.61 13.25 -6.40
C ALA A 52 -24.44 11.80 -6.89
N ASN A 53 -23.34 11.49 -7.59
CA ASN A 53 -22.92 10.12 -7.93
C ASN A 53 -21.83 9.59 -6.97
N PHE A 54 -21.26 8.40 -7.24
CA PHE A 54 -20.20 7.82 -6.38
C PHE A 54 -18.87 8.57 -6.49
N GLN A 55 -18.55 9.11 -7.66
CA GLN A 55 -17.38 9.96 -7.85
C GLN A 55 -17.50 11.25 -7.02
N ASP A 56 -18.68 11.87 -7.01
CA ASP A 56 -18.98 13.04 -6.19
C ASP A 56 -18.83 12.74 -4.69
N PHE A 57 -19.30 11.58 -4.24
CA PHE A 57 -19.14 11.12 -2.86
C PHE A 57 -17.68 10.92 -2.49
N ALA A 58 -16.91 10.23 -3.35
CA ALA A 58 -15.49 10.00 -3.14
C ALA A 58 -14.72 11.33 -3.10
N ASN A 59 -14.94 12.22 -4.08
CA ASN A 59 -14.29 13.53 -4.14
C ASN A 59 -14.63 14.40 -2.93
N THR A 60 -15.91 14.46 -2.54
CA THR A 60 -16.34 15.23 -1.36
C THR A 60 -15.71 14.66 -0.09
N ALA A 61 -15.78 13.35 0.12
CA ALA A 61 -15.21 12.73 1.32
C ALA A 61 -13.68 12.91 1.37
N TRP A 62 -13.01 12.77 0.22
CA TRP A 62 -11.56 12.92 0.11
C TRP A 62 -11.10 14.37 0.29
N ALA A 63 -11.90 15.35 -0.10
CA ALA A 63 -11.61 16.76 0.16
C ALA A 63 -11.56 17.11 1.66
N PHE A 64 -12.34 16.40 2.48
CA PHE A 64 -12.41 16.64 3.92
C PHE A 64 -11.47 15.74 4.74
N ALA A 65 -10.97 14.63 4.17
CA ALA A 65 -10.10 13.69 4.90
C ALA A 65 -8.71 14.26 5.30
N PRO A 66 -7.94 14.96 4.44
CA PRO A 66 -6.62 15.49 4.79
C PRO A 66 -6.66 16.63 5.82
N LEU A 67 -7.74 17.40 5.85
CA LEU A 67 -7.83 18.63 6.64
C LEU A 67 -7.92 18.37 8.14
N ARG A 68 -8.10 17.11 8.58
CA ARG A 68 -8.34 16.70 9.99
C ARG A 68 -9.48 17.45 10.71
N CYS A 69 -10.15 18.37 10.03
CA CYS A 69 -11.44 18.92 10.42
C CYS A 69 -12.51 17.88 10.05
N GLY A 70 -12.59 16.82 10.85
CA GLY A 70 -13.58 15.77 10.66
C GLY A 70 -14.99 16.36 10.76
N HIS A 71 -15.57 16.75 9.63
CA HIS A 71 -16.98 17.12 9.57
C HIS A 71 -17.81 15.84 9.55
N ARG A 72 -17.80 15.13 10.70
CA ARG A 72 -18.48 13.84 10.89
C ARG A 72 -19.92 13.83 10.34
N PRO A 73 -20.74 14.89 10.51
CA PRO A 73 -22.07 14.93 9.91
C PRO A 73 -22.09 14.77 8.38
N LEU A 74 -21.09 15.34 7.67
CA LEU A 74 -20.99 15.20 6.21
C LEU A 74 -20.64 13.77 5.83
N LEU A 75 -19.61 13.22 6.46
CA LEU A 75 -19.08 11.90 6.16
C LEU A 75 -20.09 10.80 6.51
N ALA A 76 -20.78 10.93 7.64
CA ALA A 76 -21.89 10.06 8.02
C ALA A 76 -23.08 10.19 7.04
N SER A 77 -23.36 11.39 6.53
CA SER A 77 -24.41 11.60 5.51
C SER A 77 -24.04 10.98 4.16
N ILE A 78 -22.78 11.12 3.73
CA ILE A 78 -22.24 10.47 2.53
C ILE A 78 -22.34 8.95 2.68
N ALA A 79 -21.94 8.42 3.84
CA ALA A 79 -22.04 6.99 4.16
C ALA A 79 -23.49 6.51 4.08
N ALA A 80 -24.43 7.24 4.71
CA ALA A 80 -25.84 6.91 4.69
C ALA A 80 -26.45 6.94 3.29
N ALA A 81 -26.11 7.96 2.49
CA ALA A 81 -26.59 8.10 1.11
C ALA A 81 -25.98 7.05 0.15
N SER A 82 -24.77 6.55 0.45
CA SER A 82 -24.09 5.53 -0.36
C SER A 82 -24.73 4.15 -0.22
N ARG A 83 -25.15 3.75 0.99
CA ARG A 83 -25.67 2.39 1.26
C ARG A 83 -26.78 1.89 0.33
N PRO A 84 -27.91 2.61 0.15
CA PRO A 84 -29.00 2.12 -0.72
C PRO A 84 -28.56 2.02 -2.18
N ARG A 85 -27.67 2.92 -2.63
CA ARG A 85 -27.12 2.89 -3.99
C ARG A 85 -26.19 1.71 -4.21
N LEU A 86 -25.34 1.40 -3.23
CA LEU A 86 -24.47 0.21 -3.24
C LEU A 86 -25.27 -1.09 -3.23
N ALA A 87 -26.42 -1.12 -2.55
CA ALA A 87 -27.30 -2.29 -2.55
C ALA A 87 -27.88 -2.56 -3.94
N ALA A 88 -28.25 -1.51 -4.68
CA ALA A 88 -28.78 -1.59 -6.05
C ALA A 88 -27.69 -1.65 -7.13
N LEU A 89 -26.42 -1.42 -6.79
CA LEU A 89 -25.33 -1.36 -7.75
C LEU A 89 -25.01 -2.75 -8.30
N ASP A 90 -25.08 -2.85 -9.63
CA ASP A 90 -24.42 -3.89 -10.41
C ASP A 90 -23.24 -3.26 -11.17
N VAL A 91 -22.04 -3.72 -10.86
CA VAL A 91 -20.82 -3.19 -11.46
C VAL A 91 -20.54 -3.88 -12.81
N GLY A 92 -21.18 -5.02 -13.11
CA GLY A 92 -21.00 -5.79 -14.34
C GLY A 92 -19.60 -6.41 -14.50
N PRO A 93 -19.45 -7.52 -15.26
CA PRO A 93 -18.16 -8.21 -15.41
C PRO A 93 -17.10 -7.37 -16.14
N ALA A 94 -17.51 -6.50 -17.06
CA ALA A 94 -16.59 -5.66 -17.86
C ALA A 94 -15.95 -4.51 -17.07
N ALA A 95 -16.59 -3.98 -16.02
CA ALA A 95 -16.07 -2.84 -15.26
C ALA A 95 -15.10 -3.25 -14.13
N ALA A 96 -14.92 -4.55 -13.91
CA ALA A 96 -14.12 -5.09 -12.83
C ALA A 96 -12.60 -4.92 -13.06
N GLY A 97 -12.17 -4.76 -14.31
CA GLY A 97 -10.75 -4.58 -14.68
C GLY A 97 -10.45 -3.27 -15.40
N ILE A 98 -11.38 -2.29 -15.45
CA ILE A 98 -11.16 -1.02 -16.15
C ILE A 98 -10.68 0.04 -15.14
N PRO A 99 -9.42 0.54 -15.28
CA PRO A 99 -8.96 1.71 -14.54
C PRO A 99 -9.88 2.91 -14.78
N GLY A 100 -10.19 3.68 -13.73
CA GLY A 100 -11.14 4.79 -13.81
C GLY A 100 -12.62 4.41 -13.94
N GLY A 101 -12.98 3.13 -13.83
CA GLY A 101 -14.36 2.66 -13.80
C GLY A 101 -15.03 2.75 -12.41
N ARG A 102 -16.32 2.38 -12.34
CA ARG A 102 -17.13 2.40 -11.09
C ARG A 102 -16.47 1.67 -9.91
N VAL A 103 -15.66 0.64 -10.14
CA VAL A 103 -14.90 -0.06 -9.07
C VAL A 103 -13.86 0.85 -8.40
N ALA A 104 -13.17 1.72 -9.17
CA ALA A 104 -12.20 2.66 -8.64
C ALA A 104 -12.87 3.69 -7.71
N GLU A 105 -14.04 4.20 -8.10
CA GLU A 105 -14.84 5.12 -7.28
C GLU A 105 -15.23 4.51 -5.92
N LEU A 106 -15.65 3.23 -5.93
CA LEU A 106 -16.00 2.51 -4.70
C LEU A 106 -14.82 2.42 -3.74
N PHE A 107 -13.62 2.15 -4.27
CA PHE A 107 -12.44 2.08 -3.45
C PHE A 107 -11.98 3.46 -2.96
N GLY A 108 -12.13 4.50 -3.76
CA GLY A 108 -11.89 5.88 -3.33
C GLY A 108 -12.81 6.29 -2.17
N LEU A 109 -14.10 5.94 -2.29
CA LEU A 109 -15.08 6.13 -1.22
C LEU A 109 -14.72 5.33 0.05
N ALA A 110 -14.36 4.06 -0.11
CA ALA A 110 -13.94 3.19 1.00
C ALA A 110 -12.77 3.81 1.76
N ARG A 111 -11.76 4.29 1.04
CA ARG A 111 -10.59 4.96 1.62
C ARG A 111 -10.97 6.22 2.38
N ALA A 112 -11.68 7.13 1.73
CA ALA A 112 -12.03 8.42 2.33
C ALA A 112 -12.87 8.25 3.62
N LEU A 113 -13.82 7.32 3.62
CA LEU A 113 -14.63 7.04 4.80
C LEU A 113 -13.85 6.30 5.90
N SER A 114 -12.91 5.43 5.53
CA SER A 114 -12.04 4.75 6.51
C SER A 114 -11.09 5.75 7.20
N GLU A 115 -10.46 6.65 6.44
CA GLU A 115 -9.63 7.75 6.98
C GLU A 115 -10.46 8.67 7.91
N ALA A 116 -11.76 8.80 7.65
CA ALA A 116 -12.70 9.58 8.46
C ALA A 116 -13.24 8.85 9.71
N GLY A 117 -12.97 7.55 9.87
CA GLY A 117 -13.53 6.72 10.95
C GLY A 117 -14.98 6.27 10.74
N GLU A 118 -15.51 6.37 9.51
CA GLU A 118 -16.87 5.96 9.10
C GLU A 118 -16.84 4.69 8.22
N GLY A 119 -15.70 4.01 8.11
CA GLY A 119 -15.51 2.84 7.24
C GLY A 119 -16.48 1.69 7.55
N ASP A 120 -16.66 1.35 8.83
CA ASP A 120 -17.51 0.23 9.27
C ASP A 120 -18.96 0.33 8.78
N ALA A 121 -19.46 1.56 8.57
CA ALA A 121 -20.82 1.80 8.11
C ALA A 121 -21.05 1.50 6.62
N VAL A 122 -19.98 1.39 5.81
CA VAL A 122 -20.08 1.33 4.34
C VAL A 122 -19.29 0.18 3.72
N LEU A 123 -18.15 -0.21 4.32
CA LEU A 123 -17.31 -1.29 3.80
C LEU A 123 -18.07 -2.61 3.55
N PRO A 124 -19.00 -3.07 4.42
CA PRO A 124 -19.77 -4.27 4.15
C PRO A 124 -20.65 -4.17 2.90
N ALA A 125 -21.23 -3.00 2.64
CA ALA A 125 -22.06 -2.74 1.47
C ALA A 125 -21.23 -2.70 0.18
N ILE A 126 -20.06 -2.07 0.22
CA ILE A 126 -19.10 -2.09 -0.91
C ILE A 126 -18.64 -3.52 -1.19
N ALA A 127 -18.26 -4.28 -0.14
CA ALA A 127 -17.87 -5.67 -0.28
C ALA A 127 -18.99 -6.55 -0.88
N ALA A 128 -20.24 -6.31 -0.51
CA ALA A 128 -21.40 -7.01 -1.09
C ALA A 128 -21.57 -6.66 -2.58
N ALA A 129 -21.47 -5.39 -2.97
CA ALA A 129 -21.55 -4.96 -4.36
C ALA A 129 -20.44 -5.59 -5.22
N LEU A 130 -19.19 -5.53 -4.76
CA LEU A 130 -18.04 -6.13 -5.44
C LEU A 130 -18.17 -7.65 -5.58
N ARG A 131 -18.68 -8.35 -4.56
CA ARG A 131 -18.90 -9.81 -4.60
C ARG A 131 -19.89 -10.22 -5.70
N ARG A 132 -21.01 -9.50 -5.84
CA ARG A 132 -22.02 -9.79 -6.88
C ARG A 132 -21.43 -9.67 -8.29
N SER A 133 -20.60 -8.66 -8.53
CA SER A 133 -19.96 -8.48 -9.83
C SER A 133 -18.83 -9.50 -10.07
N ALA A 134 -18.13 -9.92 -9.03
CA ALA A 134 -17.05 -10.90 -9.13
C ALA A 134 -17.55 -12.33 -9.39
N SER A 135 -18.70 -12.72 -8.85
CA SER A 135 -19.22 -14.09 -9.02
C SER A 135 -19.46 -14.48 -10.47
N CYS A 136 -19.78 -13.51 -11.34
CA CYS A 136 -19.94 -13.74 -12.78
C CYS A 136 -18.60 -14.08 -13.47
N LEU A 137 -17.50 -13.49 -13.01
CA LEU A 137 -16.15 -13.72 -13.54
C LEU A 137 -15.57 -15.04 -13.03
N ASP A 138 -15.81 -15.38 -11.77
CA ASP A 138 -15.36 -16.62 -11.16
C ASP A 138 -16.13 -17.85 -11.71
N GLY A 139 -17.43 -17.71 -12.02
CA GLY A 139 -18.28 -18.80 -12.54
C GLY A 139 -17.97 -19.24 -13.98
N GLY A 140 -17.32 -18.39 -14.79
CA GLY A 140 -16.86 -18.74 -16.13
C GLY A 140 -15.47 -19.40 -16.17
N ALA A 141 -14.74 -19.39 -15.04
CA ALA A 141 -13.34 -19.80 -14.93
C ALA A 141 -13.18 -20.97 -13.94
N THR A 142 -13.98 -22.02 -14.04
CA THR A 142 -13.95 -23.15 -13.10
C THR A 142 -12.88 -24.18 -13.42
N ARG A 143 -11.76 -24.11 -12.67
CA ARG A 143 -10.98 -25.26 -12.16
C ARG A 143 -10.21 -24.87 -10.87
N THR A 144 -10.88 -24.21 -9.93
CA THR A 144 -10.28 -23.71 -8.67
C THR A 144 -10.13 -24.79 -7.60
N GLU A 145 -10.83 -25.92 -7.73
CA GLU A 145 -10.94 -26.99 -6.72
C GLU A 145 -9.61 -27.75 -6.48
N VAL A 146 -8.68 -27.75 -7.44
CA VAL A 146 -7.45 -28.59 -7.38
C VAL A 146 -6.38 -28.06 -6.41
N LEU A 147 -6.45 -26.80 -5.98
CA LEU A 147 -5.40 -26.17 -5.16
C LEU A 147 -5.73 -26.11 -3.66
N ASP A 148 -6.96 -26.44 -3.25
CA ASP A 148 -7.35 -26.46 -1.82
C ASP A 148 -6.78 -27.68 -1.07
N GLU A 149 -6.50 -28.78 -1.76
CA GLU A 149 -6.00 -30.02 -1.13
C GLU A 149 -4.48 -30.02 -0.87
N ALA A 150 -3.70 -29.06 -1.39
CA ALA A 150 -2.24 -29.23 -1.49
C ALA A 150 -1.36 -28.17 -0.81
N LEU A 151 -1.89 -27.20 -0.06
CA LEU A 151 -1.07 -26.16 0.57
C LEU A 151 -1.23 -26.18 2.10
N PRO A 152 -0.29 -26.78 2.84
CA PRO A 152 -0.42 -26.95 4.29
C PRO A 152 -0.50 -25.61 5.02
N ALA A 153 -1.19 -25.61 6.16
CA ALA A 153 -1.25 -24.47 7.07
C ALA A 153 0.18 -24.06 7.49
N ALA A 154 0.61 -22.92 6.95
CA ALA A 154 1.77 -22.11 7.29
C ALA A 154 2.74 -22.64 8.36
N ARG A 155 3.91 -23.12 7.93
CA ARG A 155 5.25 -22.72 8.42
C ARG A 155 6.26 -22.98 7.30
N VAL A 156 6.31 -22.10 6.30
CA VAL A 156 7.37 -22.21 5.30
C VAL A 156 8.68 -21.79 5.96
N SER A 157 9.54 -22.78 6.23
CA SER A 157 10.97 -22.53 6.34
C SER A 157 11.42 -22.14 4.94
N LEU A 158 11.70 -20.85 4.73
CA LEU A 158 12.40 -20.44 3.52
C LEU A 158 13.75 -21.15 3.55
N GLY A 159 13.96 -22.09 2.62
CA GLY A 159 15.28 -22.67 2.43
C GLY A 159 16.30 -21.54 2.26
N PRO A 160 17.56 -21.73 2.69
CA PRO A 160 18.58 -20.66 2.75
C PRO A 160 18.91 -19.97 1.41
N GLN A 161 18.29 -20.38 0.29
CA GLN A 161 18.49 -19.84 -1.04
C GLN A 161 17.19 -19.72 -1.86
N ALA A 162 16.08 -19.27 -1.26
CA ALA A 162 14.82 -19.07 -1.99
C ALA A 162 14.93 -17.94 -3.06
N GLN A 163 15.55 -18.26 -4.20
CA GLN A 163 15.83 -17.35 -5.32
C GLN A 163 14.67 -17.23 -6.32
N SER A 164 13.69 -18.12 -6.20
CA SER A 164 12.46 -18.14 -7.00
C SER A 164 11.25 -17.89 -6.10
N PRO A 165 10.18 -17.25 -6.63
CA PRO A 165 8.93 -17.07 -5.90
C PRO A 165 8.30 -18.42 -5.53
N CYS A 166 7.57 -18.42 -4.42
CA CYS A 166 6.78 -19.58 -3.99
C CYS A 166 5.58 -19.12 -3.16
N VAL A 167 4.64 -20.04 -2.91
CA VAL A 167 3.49 -19.79 -2.03
C VAL A 167 3.91 -20.07 -0.58
N LEU A 168 3.85 -19.05 0.27
CA LEU A 168 4.16 -19.12 1.70
C LEU A 168 2.99 -19.64 2.54
N ALA A 169 1.77 -19.23 2.17
CA ALA A 169 0.55 -19.69 2.79
C ALA A 169 -0.61 -19.52 1.81
N ALA A 170 -1.62 -20.36 1.94
CA ALA A 170 -2.85 -20.25 1.16
C ALA A 170 -4.08 -20.37 2.05
N ARG A 171 -5.13 -19.71 1.58
CA ARG A 171 -6.54 -19.95 1.89
C ARG A 171 -7.23 -20.22 0.56
N ARG A 172 -8.53 -20.57 0.64
CA ARG A 172 -9.36 -20.90 -0.52
C ARG A 172 -9.20 -19.95 -1.71
N HIS A 173 -9.16 -18.64 -1.44
CA HIS A 173 -9.15 -17.61 -2.48
C HIS A 173 -7.97 -16.63 -2.42
N LEU A 174 -7.17 -16.64 -1.34
CA LEU A 174 -6.04 -15.73 -1.13
C LEU A 174 -4.79 -16.49 -0.75
N CYS A 175 -3.65 -16.03 -1.25
CA CYS A 175 -2.33 -16.57 -0.96
C CYS A 175 -1.38 -15.46 -0.52
N VAL A 176 -0.40 -15.86 0.29
CA VAL A 176 0.79 -15.05 0.55
C VAL A 176 1.94 -15.66 -0.24
N LEU A 177 2.58 -14.85 -1.06
CA LEU A 177 3.73 -15.23 -1.88
C LEU A 177 5.03 -14.75 -1.24
N TRP A 178 6.09 -15.52 -1.45
CA TRP A 178 7.46 -15.08 -1.27
C TRP A 178 7.91 -14.32 -2.53
N LYS A 179 8.32 -13.06 -2.38
CA LYS A 179 9.05 -12.33 -3.42
C LYS A 179 10.54 -12.28 -3.07
N PRO A 180 11.43 -12.94 -3.84
CA PRO A 180 12.86 -12.74 -3.73
C PRO A 180 13.26 -11.32 -4.15
N ALA A 181 14.43 -10.87 -3.69
CA ALA A 181 15.04 -9.66 -4.24
C ALA A 181 15.46 -9.87 -5.71
N GLY A 182 15.46 -8.80 -6.49
CA GLY A 182 15.74 -8.83 -7.92
C GLY A 182 14.51 -9.06 -8.81
N TRP A 183 13.42 -9.59 -8.26
CA TRP A 183 12.15 -9.78 -8.98
C TRP A 183 11.32 -8.51 -9.00
N THR A 184 10.78 -8.14 -10.15
CA THR A 184 9.92 -6.97 -10.31
C THR A 184 8.44 -7.34 -10.13
N VAL A 185 7.66 -6.36 -9.67
CA VAL A 185 6.20 -6.47 -9.51
C VAL A 185 5.59 -5.14 -9.92
N SER A 186 4.78 -5.21 -10.96
CA SER A 186 3.97 -4.10 -11.42
C SER A 186 2.49 -4.41 -11.19
N VAL A 187 1.79 -3.43 -10.66
CA VAL A 187 0.36 -3.45 -10.47
C VAL A 187 -0.15 -2.12 -11.00
N ALA A 188 -0.94 -2.15 -12.07
CA ALA A 188 -1.50 -0.94 -12.66
C ALA A 188 -2.77 -0.55 -11.90
N TYR A 189 -2.69 0.47 -11.04
CA TYR A 189 -3.88 1.05 -10.42
C TYR A 189 -3.86 2.56 -10.58
N ASP A 190 -4.88 3.12 -11.25
CA ASP A 190 -4.89 4.55 -11.53
C ASP A 190 -5.07 5.43 -10.27
N ASP A 191 -5.75 4.96 -9.21
CA ASP A 191 -6.26 5.94 -8.22
C ASP A 191 -6.00 5.69 -6.72
N LEU A 192 -5.72 4.47 -6.26
CA LEU A 192 -5.82 4.18 -4.81
C LEU A 192 -4.50 4.28 -4.05
N ASP A 193 -3.47 3.76 -4.69
CA ASP A 193 -2.09 4.06 -4.38
C ASP A 193 -1.45 4.48 -5.69
N ASP A 194 -0.37 5.27 -5.66
CA ASP A 194 0.40 5.56 -6.86
C ASP A 194 1.11 4.28 -7.28
N ALA A 195 0.31 3.36 -7.78
CA ALA A 195 0.68 2.07 -8.27
C ALA A 195 1.20 2.35 -9.66
N GLY A 196 2.46 2.79 -9.68
CA GLY A 196 3.42 2.45 -10.71
C GLY A 196 2.77 1.93 -11.97
N GLY A 197 2.27 2.80 -12.86
CA GLY A 197 2.47 2.54 -14.27
C GLY A 197 3.92 2.06 -14.44
N PRO A 198 4.17 1.04 -15.27
CA PRO A 198 5.41 0.27 -15.30
C PRO A 198 6.59 1.21 -15.09
N SER A 199 7.34 0.98 -14.03
CA SER A 199 8.57 1.72 -13.83
C SER A 199 9.56 1.26 -14.89
N ASP A 200 10.46 2.12 -15.38
CA ASP A 200 11.54 1.68 -16.28
C ASP A 200 12.41 0.54 -15.70
N GLU A 201 12.31 0.28 -14.38
CA GLU A 201 12.89 -0.89 -13.73
C GLU A 201 12.21 -2.21 -14.13
N ASP A 202 10.92 -2.17 -14.47
CA ASP A 202 10.09 -3.30 -14.91
C ASP A 202 10.36 -3.70 -16.38
N GLU A 203 10.96 -2.81 -17.20
CA GLU A 203 11.16 -2.99 -18.65
C GLU A 203 12.61 -3.35 -19.06
N ARG A 204 13.52 -3.59 -18.11
CA ARG A 204 14.89 -3.98 -18.47
C ARG A 204 14.91 -5.36 -19.14
N PRO A 205 15.52 -5.51 -20.34
CA PRO A 205 15.59 -6.79 -21.04
C PRO A 205 16.23 -7.87 -20.16
N GLY A 206 15.53 -8.99 -19.95
CA GLY A 206 15.99 -10.13 -19.13
C GLY A 206 15.62 -10.08 -17.64
N GLY A 207 14.82 -9.11 -17.20
CA GLY A 207 14.27 -9.07 -15.84
C GLY A 207 13.28 -10.22 -15.56
N ARG A 208 13.26 -10.74 -14.33
CA ARG A 208 12.28 -11.74 -13.88
C ARG A 208 11.09 -11.04 -13.24
N THR A 209 9.90 -11.14 -13.83
CA THR A 209 8.68 -10.54 -13.27
C THR A 209 7.84 -11.58 -12.51
N LEU A 210 7.18 -11.16 -11.43
CA LEU A 210 6.29 -12.06 -10.69
C LEU A 210 5.05 -12.42 -11.52
N GLN A 211 4.62 -11.53 -12.42
CA GLN A 211 3.50 -11.73 -13.34
C GLN A 211 3.75 -12.88 -14.30
N GLU A 212 4.92 -12.92 -14.96
CA GLU A 212 5.31 -14.03 -15.84
C GLU A 212 5.35 -15.35 -15.09
N TRP A 213 5.91 -15.36 -13.88
CA TRP A 213 5.94 -16.55 -13.03
C TRP A 213 4.52 -17.02 -12.66
N LEU A 214 3.61 -16.10 -12.32
CA LEU A 214 2.21 -16.45 -12.04
C LEU A 214 1.50 -17.04 -13.25
N VAL A 215 1.72 -16.47 -14.44
CA VAL A 215 1.18 -17.00 -15.70
C VAL A 215 1.72 -18.41 -15.96
N GLN A 216 3.03 -18.62 -15.81
CA GLN A 216 3.68 -19.90 -16.04
C GLN A 216 3.20 -20.98 -15.05
N GLU A 217 3.16 -20.67 -13.74
CA GLU A 217 2.85 -21.65 -12.70
C GLU A 217 1.34 -21.92 -12.53
N PHE A 218 0.51 -20.89 -12.75
CA PHE A 218 -0.92 -20.95 -12.42
C PHE A 218 -1.85 -20.61 -13.58
N GLY A 219 -1.35 -20.08 -14.71
CA GLY A 219 -2.19 -19.60 -15.80
C GLY A 219 -3.05 -20.65 -16.48
N GLU A 220 -2.63 -21.92 -16.49
CA GLU A 220 -3.44 -23.04 -17.01
C GLU A 220 -4.65 -23.36 -16.10
N ARG A 221 -4.52 -23.09 -14.79
CA ARG A 221 -5.51 -23.50 -13.77
C ARG A 221 -6.38 -22.34 -13.30
N LEU A 222 -5.84 -21.12 -13.27
CA LEU A 222 -6.47 -19.93 -12.73
C LEU A 222 -6.55 -18.85 -13.80
N GLY A 223 -7.77 -18.55 -14.25
CA GLY A 223 -8.00 -17.48 -15.24
C GLY A 223 -7.44 -16.14 -14.80
N ILE A 224 -7.59 -15.79 -13.52
CA ILE A 224 -7.08 -14.53 -12.96
C ILE A 224 -5.56 -14.38 -13.10
N ALA A 225 -4.79 -15.47 -13.10
CA ALA A 225 -3.34 -15.41 -13.23
C ALA A 225 -2.90 -14.97 -14.64
N ARG A 226 -3.76 -15.08 -15.65
CA ARG A 226 -3.53 -14.59 -17.02
C ARG A 226 -4.12 -13.20 -17.27
N ASP A 227 -4.95 -12.71 -16.36
CA ASP A 227 -5.66 -11.47 -16.56
C ASP A 227 -4.83 -10.26 -16.09
N ALA A 228 -4.21 -9.58 -17.06
CA ALA A 228 -3.43 -8.38 -16.83
C ALA A 228 -4.29 -7.20 -16.32
N ALA A 229 -5.59 -7.16 -16.60
CA ALA A 229 -6.49 -6.08 -16.18
C ALA A 229 -6.68 -6.05 -14.64
N VAL A 230 -6.47 -7.19 -13.99
CA VAL A 230 -6.46 -7.33 -12.53
C VAL A 230 -5.06 -7.65 -12.00
N ALA A 231 -4.02 -7.23 -12.74
CA ALA A 231 -2.63 -7.42 -12.40
C ALA A 231 -2.29 -8.88 -12.03
N HIS A 232 -2.85 -9.85 -12.76
CA HIS A 232 -2.65 -11.28 -12.53
C HIS A 232 -3.09 -11.75 -11.14
N GLY A 233 -3.96 -10.99 -10.46
CA GLY A 233 -4.41 -11.21 -9.09
C GLY A 233 -3.49 -10.58 -8.01
N LEU A 234 -2.42 -9.88 -8.38
CA LEU A 234 -1.50 -9.24 -7.43
C LEU A 234 -2.14 -8.00 -6.79
N LEU A 235 -2.19 -7.96 -5.47
CA LEU A 235 -2.92 -6.90 -4.75
C LEU A 235 -2.09 -5.66 -4.43
N HIS A 236 -0.79 -5.83 -4.27
CA HIS A 236 0.18 -4.77 -4.04
C HIS A 236 1.55 -5.18 -4.60
N ARG A 237 2.50 -4.24 -4.60
CA ARG A 237 3.87 -4.47 -5.06
C ARG A 237 4.89 -4.36 -3.93
N LEU A 238 6.11 -4.78 -4.25
CA LEU A 238 7.34 -4.53 -3.52
C LEU A 238 8.38 -4.05 -4.54
N ASP A 239 9.28 -3.15 -4.14
CA ASP A 239 10.39 -2.72 -5.00
C ASP A 239 11.22 -3.93 -5.46
N ARG A 240 11.90 -3.81 -6.60
CA ARG A 240 12.71 -4.88 -7.20
C ARG A 240 13.64 -5.54 -6.17
N ASP A 241 14.40 -4.73 -5.46
CA ASP A 241 15.38 -5.20 -4.46
C ASP A 241 14.80 -5.37 -3.06
N THR A 242 13.50 -5.13 -2.85
CA THR A 242 12.83 -5.49 -1.59
C THR A 242 12.43 -6.96 -1.64
N SER A 243 12.64 -7.69 -0.55
CA SER A 243 12.23 -9.10 -0.42
C SER A 243 11.05 -9.25 0.55
N GLY A 244 10.30 -10.36 0.53
CA GLY A 244 9.33 -10.65 1.59
C GLY A 244 7.94 -11.08 1.11
N ALA A 245 6.97 -10.97 2.01
CA ALA A 245 5.58 -11.38 1.79
C ALA A 245 4.83 -10.44 0.83
N LEU A 246 4.04 -11.03 -0.07
CA LEU A 246 3.17 -10.32 -1.01
C LEU A 246 1.80 -11.00 -1.13
N LEU A 247 0.71 -10.23 -1.07
CA LEU A 247 -0.65 -10.79 -1.15
C LEU A 247 -1.08 -11.02 -2.61
N TRP A 248 -1.62 -12.19 -2.89
CA TRP A 248 -2.10 -12.60 -4.21
C TRP A 248 -3.49 -13.23 -4.12
N ALA A 249 -4.37 -12.86 -5.04
CA ALA A 249 -5.72 -13.40 -5.15
C ALA A 249 -5.79 -14.47 -6.25
N ARG A 250 -6.43 -15.60 -5.91
CA ARG A 250 -6.67 -16.72 -6.82
C ARG A 250 -8.01 -16.64 -7.54
N THR A 251 -8.89 -15.74 -7.11
CA THR A 251 -10.21 -15.49 -7.70
C THR A 251 -10.49 -13.99 -7.78
N TYR A 252 -11.39 -13.60 -8.68
CA TYR A 252 -11.77 -12.20 -8.85
C TYR A 252 -12.46 -11.68 -7.59
N GLY A 253 -13.29 -12.49 -6.93
CA GLY A 253 -13.93 -12.11 -5.66
C GLY A 253 -12.93 -11.79 -4.55
N ALA A 254 -11.87 -12.60 -4.42
CA ALA A 254 -10.80 -12.33 -3.47
C ALA A 254 -9.96 -11.11 -3.87
N TYR A 255 -9.76 -10.90 -5.16
CA TYR A 255 -9.05 -9.73 -5.66
C TYR A 255 -9.75 -8.44 -5.23
N PHE A 256 -11.04 -8.28 -5.51
CA PHE A 256 -11.77 -7.08 -5.11
C PHE A 256 -11.87 -6.91 -3.59
N ARG A 257 -12.02 -8.01 -2.85
CA ARG A 257 -11.99 -7.98 -1.38
C ARG A 257 -10.63 -7.53 -0.84
N GLY A 258 -9.54 -8.05 -1.38
CA GLY A 258 -8.18 -7.65 -1.01
C GLY A 258 -7.88 -6.20 -1.36
N ARG A 259 -8.36 -5.73 -2.52
CA ARG A 259 -8.29 -4.32 -2.94
C ARG A 259 -9.06 -3.40 -1.99
N LEU A 260 -10.24 -3.83 -1.54
CA LEU A 260 -11.02 -3.09 -0.55
C LEU A 260 -10.26 -2.97 0.79
N GLN A 261 -9.63 -4.06 1.24
CA GLN A 261 -8.79 -4.03 2.46
C GLN A 261 -7.60 -3.08 2.31
N LEU A 262 -6.95 -3.06 1.13
CA LEU A 262 -5.86 -2.12 0.86
C LEU A 262 -6.36 -0.66 0.90
N ALA A 263 -7.48 -0.38 0.23
CA ALA A 263 -8.08 0.96 0.20
C ALA A 263 -8.51 1.45 1.60
N ALA A 264 -9.05 0.55 2.42
CA ALA A 264 -9.46 0.84 3.80
C ALA A 264 -8.28 0.89 4.80
N GLY A 265 -7.06 0.55 4.39
CA GLY A 265 -5.91 0.46 5.31
C GLY A 265 -5.98 -0.73 6.28
N HIS A 266 -6.81 -1.74 5.98
CA HIS A 266 -6.98 -2.94 6.80
C HIS A 266 -5.93 -4.03 6.50
N LEU A 267 -5.16 -3.88 5.43
CA LEU A 267 -4.05 -4.78 5.09
C LEU A 267 -2.82 -4.45 5.96
N GLY A 268 -2.46 -5.36 6.86
CA GLY A 268 -1.27 -5.22 7.71
C GLY A 268 0.00 -5.55 6.94
N LYS A 269 0.89 -4.58 6.78
CA LYS A 269 2.18 -4.72 6.10
C LYS A 269 3.30 -4.27 7.04
N ASP A 270 4.03 -5.23 7.60
CA ASP A 270 5.18 -4.96 8.46
C ASP A 270 6.48 -5.31 7.74
N TYR A 271 7.48 -4.45 7.92
CA TYR A 271 8.80 -4.54 7.33
C TYR A 271 9.88 -4.45 8.40
N VAL A 272 11.06 -4.92 8.04
CA VAL A 272 12.30 -4.65 8.77
C VAL A 272 13.30 -4.03 7.80
N CYS A 273 14.02 -3.02 8.27
CA CYS A 273 15.08 -2.39 7.51
C CYS A 273 16.28 -2.03 8.39
N LEU A 274 17.42 -1.79 7.74
CA LEU A 274 18.62 -1.24 8.38
C LEU A 274 18.85 0.15 7.81
N CYS A 275 18.97 1.16 8.67
CA CYS A 275 19.22 2.54 8.26
C CYS A 275 20.48 3.13 8.91
N HIS A 276 21.00 4.19 8.27
CA HIS A 276 22.16 4.92 8.76
C HIS A 276 21.82 5.81 9.96
N GLY A 277 22.76 5.95 10.89
CA GLY A 277 22.58 6.72 12.11
C GLY A 277 21.84 5.96 13.20
N TRP A 278 21.78 6.56 14.39
CA TRP A 278 20.95 6.08 15.48
C TRP A 278 19.62 6.79 15.45
N LEU A 279 18.61 6.07 14.96
CA LEU A 279 17.23 6.49 15.04
C LEU A 279 16.84 6.55 16.53
N PRO A 280 16.23 7.64 17.02
CA PRO A 280 15.83 7.69 18.43
C PRO A 280 14.87 6.54 18.78
N GLY A 281 14.86 6.12 20.05
CA GLY A 281 14.03 5.01 20.51
C GLY A 281 12.52 5.29 20.48
N GLY A 282 11.72 4.23 20.63
CA GLY A 282 10.26 4.29 20.72
C GLY A 282 9.55 4.28 19.36
N PRO A 283 8.23 4.00 19.34
CA PRO A 283 7.42 4.09 18.13
C PRO A 283 7.24 5.56 17.72
N ARG A 284 7.35 5.85 16.43
CA ARG A 284 7.12 7.17 15.85
C ARG A 284 6.34 7.06 14.54
N LEU A 285 5.55 8.09 14.25
CA LEU A 285 4.85 8.24 12.99
C LEU A 285 5.60 9.24 12.11
N VAL A 286 6.02 8.79 10.92
CA VAL A 286 6.51 9.65 9.85
C VAL A 286 5.33 9.92 8.92
N ASN A 287 4.80 11.13 9.01
CA ASN A 287 3.62 11.59 8.26
C ASN A 287 4.04 12.68 7.26
N LEU A 288 4.72 12.26 6.19
CA LEU A 288 5.24 13.16 5.15
C LEU A 288 4.61 12.81 3.81
N ALA A 289 4.04 13.80 3.13
CA ALA A 289 3.46 13.62 1.80
C ALA A 289 4.54 13.30 0.75
N LEU A 290 4.22 12.40 -0.17
CA LEU A 290 5.15 11.91 -1.18
C LEU A 290 4.64 12.20 -2.59
N LEU A 291 5.46 12.91 -3.37
CA LEU A 291 5.21 13.18 -4.78
C LEU A 291 6.05 12.22 -5.61
N ARG A 292 5.43 11.49 -6.51
CA ARG A 292 6.14 10.71 -7.51
C ARG A 292 6.72 11.64 -8.57
N VAL A 293 7.99 11.42 -8.86
CA VAL A 293 8.73 12.05 -9.94
C VAL A 293 8.99 10.96 -10.96
N GLU A 294 8.41 11.12 -12.16
CA GLU A 294 8.61 10.19 -13.26
C GLU A 294 10.07 10.15 -13.72
N ALA A 295 10.40 9.10 -14.45
CA ALA A 295 11.72 8.98 -15.04
C ALA A 295 12.00 10.16 -15.97
N GLY A 296 13.19 10.73 -15.85
CA GLY A 296 13.61 11.88 -16.65
C GLY A 296 14.44 11.46 -17.85
N ALA A 297 14.50 12.32 -18.88
CA ALA A 297 15.31 12.14 -20.10
C ALA A 297 16.81 11.88 -19.87
N GLY A 298 17.29 12.04 -18.63
CA GLY A 298 18.66 11.69 -18.19
C GLY A 298 18.82 10.29 -17.58
N GLY A 299 17.87 9.37 -17.78
CA GLY A 299 17.99 7.95 -17.36
C GLY A 299 17.83 7.70 -15.86
N ARG A 300 17.25 8.64 -15.11
CA ARG A 300 16.92 8.44 -13.69
C ARG A 300 15.57 7.73 -13.58
N ALA A 301 15.53 6.59 -12.89
CA ALA A 301 14.29 5.86 -12.63
C ALA A 301 13.29 6.69 -11.81
N ALA A 302 12.00 6.39 -12.00
CA ALA A 302 10.92 7.01 -11.24
C ALA A 302 11.13 6.80 -9.72
N ARG A 303 10.83 7.84 -8.93
CA ARG A 303 11.02 7.80 -7.47
C ARG A 303 10.05 8.73 -6.76
N SER A 304 9.84 8.50 -5.46
CA SER A 304 9.08 9.42 -4.63
C SER A 304 9.98 10.41 -3.93
N VAL A 305 9.55 11.66 -3.80
CA VAL A 305 10.22 12.69 -3.01
C VAL A 305 9.26 13.29 -2.01
N VAL A 306 9.75 13.70 -0.85
CA VAL A 306 8.93 14.45 0.11
C VAL A 306 8.57 15.80 -0.49
N SER A 307 7.29 16.10 -0.55
CA SER A 307 6.76 17.33 -1.13
C SER A 307 5.42 17.67 -0.49
N PRO A 308 5.15 18.95 -0.17
CA PRO A 308 3.82 19.37 0.30
C PRO A 308 2.74 19.15 -0.76
N HIS A 309 3.10 19.00 -2.04
CA HIS A 309 2.19 18.67 -3.14
C HIS A 309 2.07 17.16 -3.39
N GLY A 310 2.68 16.33 -2.54
CA GLY A 310 2.61 14.88 -2.61
C GLY A 310 1.29 14.30 -2.10
N ARG A 311 1.10 13.00 -2.31
CA ARG A 311 -0.01 12.24 -1.72
C ARG A 311 0.27 11.99 -0.23
N PRO A 312 -0.73 12.12 0.67
CA PRO A 312 -0.59 11.76 2.08
C PRO A 312 -0.03 10.34 2.22
N SER A 313 0.99 10.22 3.07
CA SER A 313 1.71 8.96 3.29
C SER A 313 2.10 8.84 4.76
N LEU A 314 1.79 7.69 5.37
CA LEU A 314 2.00 7.45 6.79
C LEU A 314 2.78 6.15 7.00
N THR A 315 3.89 6.28 7.71
CA THR A 315 4.77 5.17 8.07
C THR A 315 4.99 5.19 9.58
N GLU A 316 4.75 4.07 10.25
CA GLU A 316 5.11 3.90 11.65
C GLU A 316 6.48 3.21 11.72
N VAL A 317 7.41 3.79 12.47
CA VAL A 317 8.78 3.27 12.60
C VAL A 317 9.10 3.07 14.07
N ARG A 318 9.85 2.01 14.38
CA ARG A 318 10.34 1.74 15.71
C ARG A 318 11.77 1.25 15.62
N ALA A 319 12.71 2.05 16.10
CA ALA A 319 14.07 1.60 16.30
C ALA A 319 14.01 0.42 17.27
N VAL A 320 14.40 -0.76 16.79
CA VAL A 320 14.51 -1.93 17.64
C VAL A 320 15.95 -2.03 18.11
N GLY A 321 16.95 -2.01 17.22
CA GLY A 321 18.36 -2.15 17.62
C GLY A 321 19.21 -0.97 17.22
N GLN A 322 20.10 -0.51 18.10
CA GLN A 322 21.23 0.34 17.75
C GLN A 322 22.47 -0.54 17.54
N LEU A 323 23.13 -0.34 16.41
CA LEU A 323 24.23 -1.16 15.95
C LEU A 323 25.41 -0.23 15.57
N LEU A 324 26.62 -0.79 15.60
CA LEU A 324 27.84 -0.10 15.19
C LEU A 324 28.62 -0.98 14.23
N ARG A 325 28.76 -0.52 12.98
CA ARG A 325 29.64 -1.17 12.00
C ARG A 325 31.04 -0.58 12.13
N ARG A 326 31.98 -1.38 12.64
CA ARG A 326 33.39 -1.01 12.78
C ARG A 326 34.14 -1.21 11.46
N GLY A 327 35.20 -0.42 11.24
CA GLY A 327 36.07 -0.46 10.06
C GLY A 327 36.16 0.90 9.33
N GLY A 328 37.19 1.09 8.49
CA GLY A 328 37.41 2.33 7.73
C GLY A 328 36.76 2.38 6.33
N GLY A 329 35.88 1.43 6.02
CA GLY A 329 35.24 1.32 4.71
C GLY A 329 33.99 2.20 4.56
N VAL A 330 33.50 2.32 3.31
CA VAL A 330 32.25 3.03 3.00
C VAL A 330 31.08 2.40 3.76
N GLY A 331 30.30 3.25 4.44
CA GLY A 331 29.16 2.83 5.26
C GLY A 331 29.52 2.28 6.65
N ALA A 332 30.71 2.56 7.17
CA ALA A 332 31.02 2.37 8.60
C ALA A 332 30.32 3.43 9.47
N GLY A 333 30.06 3.08 10.73
CA GLY A 333 29.44 4.00 11.69
C GLY A 333 28.13 3.49 12.31
N PRO A 334 27.35 4.38 12.94
CA PRO A 334 26.13 4.03 13.63
C PRO A 334 25.04 3.59 12.65
N LEU A 335 24.32 2.53 13.00
CA LEU A 335 23.20 1.97 12.24
C LEU A 335 22.03 1.67 13.18
N SER A 336 20.82 1.66 12.64
CA SER A 336 19.62 1.22 13.37
C SER A 336 18.89 0.12 12.63
N LEU A 337 18.57 -0.97 13.32
CA LEU A 337 17.59 -1.94 12.88
C LEU A 337 16.21 -1.41 13.26
N VAL A 338 15.32 -1.28 12.28
CA VAL A 338 14.04 -0.60 12.42
C VAL A 338 12.93 -1.54 11.97
N GLU A 339 11.93 -1.72 12.83
CA GLU A 339 10.64 -2.27 12.42
C GLU A 339 9.77 -1.16 11.87
N VAL A 340 9.11 -1.43 10.75
CA VAL A 340 8.30 -0.46 10.03
C VAL A 340 6.93 -1.04 9.76
N ARG A 341 5.87 -0.28 10.02
CA ARG A 341 4.51 -0.61 9.60
C ARG A 341 4.02 0.42 8.59
N LEU A 342 3.57 -0.06 7.43
CA LEU A 342 3.01 0.79 6.39
C LEU A 342 1.50 0.91 6.53
N HIS A 343 1.03 2.14 6.72
CA HIS A 343 -0.40 2.48 6.70
C HIS A 343 -0.86 2.90 5.30
N THR A 344 0.06 3.39 4.48
CA THR A 344 -0.16 3.72 3.05
C THR A 344 0.85 2.96 2.16
N GLY A 345 0.70 2.99 0.83
CA GLY A 345 1.51 2.20 -0.09
C GLY A 345 2.11 2.96 -1.28
N ARG A 346 2.78 4.11 -1.07
CA ARG A 346 3.40 4.85 -2.20
C ARG A 346 4.70 4.20 -2.67
N LEU A 347 5.06 4.46 -3.93
CA LEU A 347 6.37 4.09 -4.51
C LEU A 347 7.50 4.51 -3.55
N HIS A 348 8.42 3.60 -3.22
CA HIS A 348 9.59 3.90 -2.40
C HIS A 348 9.29 4.57 -1.03
N GLN A 349 8.08 4.41 -0.47
CA GLN A 349 7.64 5.20 0.69
C GLN A 349 8.59 5.11 1.90
N ILE A 350 8.96 3.90 2.32
CA ILE A 350 9.86 3.69 3.47
C ILE A 350 11.22 4.35 3.22
N ARG A 351 11.74 4.20 2.00
CA ARG A 351 13.03 4.72 1.54
C ARG A 351 13.07 6.24 1.58
N ALA A 352 12.05 6.88 1.01
CA ALA A 352 11.91 8.34 0.98
C ALA A 352 11.69 8.94 2.37
N HIS A 353 10.84 8.32 3.19
CA HIS A 353 10.56 8.78 4.56
C HIS A 353 11.78 8.72 5.46
N LEU A 354 12.47 7.59 5.52
CA LEU A 354 13.64 7.45 6.38
C LEU A 354 14.82 8.31 5.90
N ALA A 355 14.99 8.49 4.59
CA ALA A 355 15.97 9.45 4.07
C ALA A 355 15.63 10.90 4.44
N ALA A 356 14.36 11.30 4.38
CA ALA A 356 13.92 12.64 4.78
C ALA A 356 14.11 12.91 6.28
N GLU A 357 13.98 11.87 7.11
CA GLU A 357 14.30 11.90 8.55
C GLU A 357 15.81 11.88 8.84
N GLY A 358 16.68 11.91 7.82
CA GLY A 358 18.13 11.90 7.97
C GLY A 358 18.74 10.51 8.21
N HIS A 359 17.95 9.45 8.04
CA HIS A 359 18.32 8.06 8.28
C HIS A 359 18.11 7.20 7.04
N PRO A 360 18.79 7.44 5.91
CA PRO A 360 18.58 6.66 4.69
C PRO A 360 18.90 5.18 4.90
N LEU A 361 18.26 4.31 4.11
CA LEU A 361 18.46 2.87 4.21
C LEU A 361 19.87 2.48 3.77
N VAL A 362 20.42 1.45 4.41
CA VAL A 362 21.70 0.86 4.00
C VAL A 362 21.54 0.21 2.63
N GLY A 363 22.47 0.49 1.71
CA GLY A 363 22.45 -0.02 0.35
C GLY A 363 21.51 0.74 -0.60
N ASP A 364 20.95 1.88 -0.18
CA ASP A 364 20.00 2.66 -0.98
C ASP A 364 20.60 3.93 -1.59
N ALA A 365 21.41 3.76 -2.64
CA ALA A 365 22.07 4.88 -3.31
C ALA A 365 21.09 5.92 -3.89
N ALA A 366 19.87 5.52 -4.27
CA ALA A 366 18.87 6.42 -4.84
C ALA A 366 18.34 7.46 -3.83
N TYR A 367 18.46 7.16 -2.54
CA TYR A 367 17.99 7.99 -1.43
C TYR A 367 19.12 8.41 -0.48
N GLY A 368 20.37 8.42 -0.96
CA GLY A 368 21.52 8.90 -0.19
C GLY A 368 22.06 7.90 0.84
N GLY A 369 21.60 6.64 0.81
CA GLY A 369 22.19 5.54 1.53
C GLY A 369 23.56 5.21 0.96
N ALA A 370 24.59 5.20 1.81
CA ALA A 370 25.93 4.87 1.37
C ALA A 370 25.94 3.43 0.82
N PRO A 371 26.61 3.16 -0.32
CA PRO A 371 26.86 1.80 -0.76
C PRO A 371 27.55 1.05 0.37
N ALA A 372 27.00 -0.08 0.78
CA ALA A 372 27.55 -0.81 1.91
C ALA A 372 28.78 -1.67 1.51
N GLY A 373 29.13 -1.68 0.21
CA GLY A 373 30.15 -2.55 -0.35
C GLY A 373 29.72 -4.02 -0.28
N PRO A 374 30.64 -4.98 -0.06
CA PRO A 374 30.30 -6.41 0.01
C PRO A 374 29.42 -6.76 1.23
N PHE A 375 29.25 -5.84 2.18
CA PHE A 375 28.43 -6.07 3.38
C PHE A 375 26.94 -6.18 3.08
N CYS A 376 26.41 -5.39 2.14
CA CYS A 376 25.00 -5.44 1.77
C CYS A 376 24.86 -5.00 0.32
N GLY A 377 24.65 -5.98 -0.57
CA GLY A 377 24.65 -5.79 -2.02
C GLY A 377 23.37 -5.14 -2.58
N ARG A 378 22.38 -4.86 -1.74
CA ARG A 378 21.10 -4.26 -2.10
C ARG A 378 20.56 -3.42 -0.95
N VAL A 379 19.41 -2.76 -1.17
CA VAL A 379 18.68 -2.10 -0.09
C VAL A 379 18.32 -3.10 1.01
N PHE A 380 18.71 -2.82 2.25
CA PHE A 380 18.31 -3.62 3.41
C PHE A 380 16.86 -3.30 3.77
N LEU A 381 15.92 -3.91 3.04
CA LEU A 381 14.48 -3.78 3.25
C LEU A 381 13.78 -5.11 2.98
N HIS A 382 12.95 -5.54 3.92
CA HIS A 382 12.27 -6.82 3.87
C HIS A 382 10.86 -6.76 4.47
N ALA A 383 9.85 -7.20 3.71
CA ALA A 383 8.46 -7.34 4.15
C ALA A 383 8.31 -8.61 5.01
N CYS A 384 8.52 -8.45 6.32
CA CYS A 384 8.67 -9.54 7.29
C CYS A 384 7.34 -10.09 7.80
N ARG A 385 6.22 -9.38 7.62
CA ARG A 385 4.91 -9.90 8.02
C ARG A 385 3.79 -9.29 7.19
N LEU A 386 2.85 -10.14 6.79
CA LEU A 386 1.65 -9.75 6.07
C LEU A 386 0.42 -10.29 6.79
N ARG A 387 -0.56 -9.42 7.00
CA ARG A 387 -1.84 -9.75 7.64
C ARG A 387 -3.00 -9.29 6.79
N ALA A 388 -3.92 -10.20 6.48
CA ALA A 388 -5.09 -9.93 5.65
C ALA A 388 -6.29 -10.75 6.11
N ASP A 389 -7.48 -10.19 5.98
CA ASP A 389 -8.72 -10.94 6.09
C ASP A 389 -8.85 -11.88 4.87
N ALA A 390 -9.03 -13.18 5.15
CA ALA A 390 -9.28 -14.19 4.13
C ALA A 390 -10.74 -14.15 3.61
N GLY A 391 -11.62 -13.51 4.37
CA GLY A 391 -13.07 -13.36 4.19
C GLY A 391 -13.90 -14.55 4.64
N GLU A 392 -13.35 -15.76 4.61
CA GLU A 392 -13.92 -16.95 5.26
C GLU A 392 -12.81 -17.65 6.05
N GLY A 393 -13.14 -18.10 7.27
CA GLY A 393 -12.19 -18.78 8.16
C GLY A 393 -11.21 -17.84 8.87
N GLU A 394 -10.06 -18.38 9.27
CA GLU A 394 -9.03 -17.62 9.97
C GLU A 394 -8.31 -16.63 9.04
N PRO A 395 -7.97 -15.42 9.55
CA PRO A 395 -7.19 -14.46 8.79
C PRO A 395 -5.84 -15.06 8.34
N LEU A 396 -5.30 -14.51 7.26
CA LEU A 396 -3.91 -14.73 6.88
C LEU A 396 -3.03 -13.89 7.80
N ASP A 397 -2.10 -14.54 8.50
CA ASP A 397 -1.06 -13.89 9.30
C ASP A 397 0.25 -14.64 9.07
N VAL A 398 1.09 -14.11 8.18
CA VAL A 398 2.30 -14.79 7.70
C VAL A 398 3.50 -13.97 8.06
N SER A 399 4.39 -14.53 8.87
CA SER A 399 5.70 -13.96 9.17
C SER A 399 6.76 -14.64 8.29
N VAL A 400 7.69 -13.84 7.77
CA VAL A 400 8.75 -14.26 6.86
C VAL A 400 10.10 -13.91 7.49
N PRO A 401 11.01 -14.88 7.64
CA PRO A 401 12.33 -14.61 8.19
C PRO A 401 13.15 -13.77 7.22
N LEU A 402 14.18 -13.09 7.74
CA LEU A 402 15.16 -12.42 6.89
C LEU A 402 15.79 -13.43 5.91
N PRO A 403 15.93 -13.07 4.63
CA PRO A 403 16.70 -13.88 3.70
C PRO A 403 18.18 -13.91 4.08
N ALA A 404 18.88 -14.95 3.62
CA ALA A 404 20.27 -15.24 4.00
C ALA A 404 21.18 -14.01 3.86
N ASP A 405 21.12 -13.32 2.72
CA ASP A 405 21.92 -12.12 2.43
C ASP A 405 21.76 -11.00 3.48
N LEU A 406 20.53 -10.73 3.92
CA LEU A 406 20.27 -9.72 4.95
C LEU A 406 20.59 -10.23 6.36
N SER A 407 20.36 -11.52 6.62
CA SER A 407 20.69 -12.13 7.91
C SER A 407 22.21 -12.18 8.15
N GLU A 408 23.01 -12.49 7.13
CA GLU A 408 24.47 -12.50 7.15
C GLU A 408 25.02 -11.08 7.31
N ALA A 409 24.47 -10.12 6.56
CA ALA A 409 24.80 -8.70 6.75
C ALA A 409 24.56 -8.28 8.20
N LEU A 410 23.39 -8.59 8.76
CA LEU A 410 23.05 -8.25 10.14
C LEU A 410 23.96 -8.93 11.17
N ALA A 411 24.30 -10.21 10.97
CA ALA A 411 25.18 -10.97 11.86
C ALA A 411 26.62 -10.43 11.91
N SER A 412 27.05 -9.70 10.88
CA SER A 412 28.39 -9.09 10.82
C SER A 412 28.52 -7.74 11.54
N ILE A 413 27.45 -7.24 12.18
CA ILE A 413 27.44 -5.94 12.89
C ILE A 413 27.44 -6.15 14.41
N GLU A 414 28.17 -5.30 15.12
CA GLU A 414 28.17 -5.31 16.57
C GLU A 414 26.98 -4.52 17.15
N PRO A 415 26.31 -5.02 18.18
CA PRO A 415 25.27 -4.28 18.88
C PRO A 415 25.85 -3.18 19.78
N ALA A 416 25.29 -1.98 19.69
CA ALA A 416 25.58 -0.89 20.61
C ALA A 416 24.76 -1.10 21.90
N GLY A 417 25.30 -1.89 22.83
CA GLY A 417 24.69 -2.14 24.16
C GLY A 417 23.75 -3.35 24.25
N GLY A 418 23.05 -3.47 25.38
CA GLY A 418 22.26 -4.66 25.74
C GLY A 418 20.99 -4.89 24.91
N GLN A 419 20.27 -3.83 24.56
CA GLN A 419 19.06 -3.92 23.71
C GLN A 419 19.40 -4.45 22.31
N GLY A 420 20.50 -4.01 21.70
CA GLY A 420 20.96 -4.51 20.40
C GLY A 420 21.24 -6.02 20.39
N ARG A 421 21.84 -6.56 21.47
CA ARG A 421 22.14 -8.01 21.58
C ARG A 421 20.91 -8.89 21.59
N ALA A 422 19.88 -8.52 22.37
CA ALA A 422 18.64 -9.30 22.46
C ALA A 422 17.90 -9.35 21.11
N LEU A 423 18.04 -8.31 20.29
CA LEU A 423 17.33 -8.18 19.03
C LEU A 423 18.04 -8.81 17.85
N LEU A 424 19.38 -8.81 17.83
CA LEU A 424 20.12 -9.67 16.91
C LEU A 424 19.69 -11.12 17.09
N ARG A 425 19.50 -11.61 18.33
CA ARG A 425 19.01 -12.99 18.56
C ARG A 425 17.64 -13.27 17.94
N ARG A 426 16.73 -12.29 17.93
CA ARG A 426 15.38 -12.45 17.34
C ARG A 426 15.42 -12.58 15.81
N TRP A 427 16.43 -12.00 15.16
CA TRP A 427 16.54 -11.93 13.70
C TRP A 427 17.71 -12.73 13.11
N ALA A 428 18.63 -13.25 13.94
CA ALA A 428 19.84 -13.98 13.55
C ALA A 428 19.74 -15.50 13.74
N LEU A 429 18.63 -16.02 14.27
CA LEU A 429 18.40 -17.46 14.35
C LEU A 429 17.42 -17.87 13.25
N PRO A 430 17.80 -18.78 12.33
CA PRO A 430 16.81 -19.49 11.55
C PRO A 430 15.96 -20.28 12.54
N SER A 431 14.66 -19.98 12.60
CA SER A 431 13.69 -20.72 13.40
C SER A 431 13.52 -22.14 12.90
#